data_AF-A0A957PTX8-F1
#
_entry.id   AF-A0A957PTX8-F1
#
_cell.length_a   1.000
_cell.length_b   1.000
_cell.length_c   1.000
_cell.angle_alpha   90.00
_cell.angle_beta   90.00
_cell.angle_gamma   90.00
#
_symmetry.space_group_name_H-M   'P 1'
#
loop_
_entity.id
_entity.type
_entity.pdbx_description
1 polymer ?
#
loop_
_entity_poly.entity_id
_entity_poly.type
_entity_poly.pdbx_seq_one_letter_code
_entity_poly.pdbx_strand_id
1 'polypeptide(L)'
;MNVHQPWEFTCKTCGGRELTVTRVWSVLAGPNSETWQEWGPLEADHTWVFEFKEKIEEDQDDEVERGDFGKYSEDDSSSDPEEYEIFESEDNPGNDKFYVNCASCDREIEFGWAEPNRGGVIFPVECSDFTPGKFWPEPRYLDSWQKKGWLQKGEEPL
;
A
#
# COMPACT_ATOMS: atom_id res chain seq x y z
N MET A 1 -11.16 -14.06 -20.39
CA MET A 1 -10.59 -13.57 -21.66
C MET A 1 -9.17 -13.14 -21.33
N ASN A 2 -8.16 -13.64 -22.05
CA ASN A 2 -6.76 -13.24 -21.82
C ASN A 2 -6.62 -11.77 -22.21
N VAL A 3 -6.75 -10.87 -21.23
CA VAL A 3 -6.26 -9.51 -21.38
C VAL A 3 -4.76 -9.68 -21.45
N HIS A 4 -4.19 -9.53 -22.64
CA HIS A 4 -2.75 -9.53 -22.81
C HIS A 4 -2.20 -8.44 -21.90
N GLN A 5 -1.55 -8.82 -20.80
CA GLN A 5 -0.72 -7.90 -20.05
C GLN A 5 0.28 -7.31 -21.07
N PRO A 6 0.23 -6.00 -21.37
CA PRO A 6 1.13 -5.38 -22.34
C PRO A 6 2.58 -5.36 -21.84
N TRP A 7 2.79 -5.75 -20.58
CA TRP A 7 4.07 -5.87 -19.91
C TRP A 7 4.22 -7.24 -19.27
N GLU A 8 5.48 -7.64 -19.09
CA GLU A 8 5.86 -8.87 -18.41
C GLU A 8 6.54 -8.52 -17.09
N PHE A 9 6.16 -9.24 -16.04
CA PHE A 9 6.87 -9.28 -14.77
C PHE A 9 7.35 -10.70 -14.50
N THR A 10 8.57 -10.83 -13.96
CA THR A 10 9.07 -12.09 -13.43
C THR A 10 9.92 -11.81 -12.21
N CYS A 11 9.42 -12.24 -11.05
CA CYS A 11 10.10 -12.04 -9.78
C CYS A 11 11.46 -12.75 -9.79
N LYS A 12 12.52 -11.99 -9.53
CA LYS A 12 13.90 -12.51 -9.52
C LYS A 12 14.17 -13.56 -8.43
N THR A 13 13.35 -13.59 -7.39
CA THR A 13 13.52 -14.49 -6.24
C THR A 13 12.79 -15.81 -6.43
N CYS A 14 11.53 -15.78 -6.88
CA CYS A 14 10.66 -16.96 -6.92
C CYS A 14 10.14 -17.32 -8.33
N GLY A 15 10.37 -16.48 -9.35
CA GLY A 15 9.84 -16.67 -10.69
C GLY A 15 8.34 -16.36 -10.86
N GLY A 16 7.66 -15.89 -9.80
CA GLY A 16 6.27 -15.46 -9.84
C GLY A 16 6.05 -14.33 -10.85
N ARG A 17 4.84 -14.26 -11.42
CA ARG A 17 4.48 -13.33 -12.50
C ARG A 17 3.38 -12.34 -12.15
N GLU A 18 2.88 -12.44 -10.92
CA GLU A 18 1.79 -11.63 -10.42
C GLU A 18 2.31 -10.66 -9.36
N LEU A 19 1.65 -9.51 -9.32
CA LEU A 19 1.94 -8.42 -8.41
C LEU A 19 0.69 -8.07 -7.63
N THR A 20 0.87 -7.76 -6.37
CA THR A 20 -0.17 -7.26 -5.46
C THR A 20 0.21 -5.87 -5.04
N VAL A 21 -0.74 -4.94 -5.07
CA VAL A 21 -0.59 -3.61 -4.49
C VAL A 21 -1.29 -3.59 -3.15
N THR A 22 -0.64 -3.00 -2.16
CA THR A 22 -1.19 -2.74 -0.83
C THR A 22 -1.14 -1.24 -0.56
N ARG A 23 -2.24 -0.66 -0.08
CA ARG A 23 -2.29 0.70 0.45
C ARG A 23 -2.58 0.63 1.94
N VAL A 24 -1.72 1.24 2.75
CA VAL A 24 -1.92 1.43 4.19
C VAL A 24 -2.18 2.91 4.43
N TRP A 25 -3.23 3.24 5.15
CA TRP A 25 -3.64 4.62 5.40
C TRP A 25 -4.26 4.74 6.79
N SER A 26 -4.29 5.94 7.36
CA SER A 26 -4.88 6.16 8.68
C SER A 26 -6.00 7.18 8.62
N VAL A 27 -7.08 6.93 9.37
CA VAL A 27 -8.22 7.83 9.56
C VAL A 27 -8.28 8.35 10.97
N LEU A 28 -8.88 9.53 11.11
CA LEU A 28 -9.29 10.05 12.41
C LEU A 28 -10.72 9.58 12.69
N ALA A 29 -10.90 8.71 13.66
CA ALA A 29 -12.19 8.26 14.17
C ALA A 29 -12.45 8.95 15.53
N GLY A 30 -12.91 10.20 15.48
CA GLY A 30 -13.11 11.01 16.67
C GLY A 30 -11.79 11.35 17.38
N PRO A 31 -11.61 11.03 18.69
CA PRO A 31 -10.35 11.28 19.39
C PRO A 31 -9.25 10.27 19.05
N ASN A 32 -9.56 9.19 18.33
CA ASN A 32 -8.66 8.10 18.04
C ASN A 32 -8.20 8.12 16.57
N SER A 33 -7.01 7.58 16.29
CA SER A 33 -6.58 7.25 14.94
C SER A 33 -6.75 5.75 14.69
N GLU A 34 -7.27 5.39 13.53
CA GLU A 34 -7.33 4.00 13.09
C GLU A 34 -6.47 3.82 11.85
N THR A 35 -5.75 2.70 11.75
CA THR A 35 -4.99 2.34 10.56
C THR A 35 -5.73 1.26 9.78
N TRP A 36 -5.77 1.42 8.47
CA TRP A 36 -6.44 0.55 7.54
C TRP A 36 -5.46 0.07 6.48
N GLN A 37 -5.71 -1.13 5.97
CA GLN A 37 -4.97 -1.73 4.88
C GLN A 37 -5.95 -2.26 3.84
N GLU A 38 -5.67 -1.96 2.58
CA GLU A 38 -6.40 -2.53 1.45
C GLU A 38 -5.41 -3.07 0.43
N TRP A 39 -5.76 -4.18 -0.23
CA TRP A 39 -4.90 -4.82 -1.20
C TRP A 39 -5.67 -5.47 -2.34
N GLY A 40 -4.98 -5.64 -3.47
CA GLY A 40 -5.52 -6.26 -4.67
C GLY A 40 -4.43 -6.48 -5.72
N PRO A 41 -4.73 -7.20 -6.81
CA PRO A 41 -3.80 -7.40 -7.90
C PRO A 41 -3.47 -6.08 -8.62
N LEU A 42 -2.25 -5.98 -9.16
CA LEU A 42 -1.93 -4.94 -10.15
C LEU A 42 -2.39 -5.43 -11.52
N GLU A 43 -3.34 -4.73 -12.12
CA GLU A 43 -3.95 -5.11 -13.39
C GLU A 43 -3.04 -4.83 -14.59
N ALA A 44 -3.37 -5.46 -15.72
CA ALA A 44 -2.64 -5.33 -16.98
C ALA A 44 -2.41 -3.88 -17.45
N ASP A 45 -3.29 -2.95 -17.10
CA ASP A 45 -3.20 -1.54 -17.45
C ASP A 45 -2.49 -0.69 -16.39
N HIS A 46 -1.79 -1.33 -15.43
CA HIS A 46 -1.14 -0.72 -14.27
C HIS A 46 -2.11 -0.01 -13.32
N THR A 47 -3.41 -0.23 -13.49
CA THR A 47 -4.41 0.17 -12.50
C THR A 47 -4.42 -0.82 -11.36
N TRP A 48 -4.84 -0.35 -10.20
CA TRP A 48 -5.07 -1.18 -9.04
C TRP A 48 -6.49 -0.94 -8.55
N VAL A 49 -7.21 -2.04 -8.34
CA VAL A 49 -8.51 -2.06 -7.67
C VAL A 49 -8.34 -2.92 -6.43
N PHE A 50 -8.75 -2.40 -5.27
CA PHE A 50 -8.69 -3.19 -4.05
C PHE A 50 -9.76 -4.29 -4.09
N GLU A 51 -9.37 -5.50 -3.69
CA GLU A 51 -10.28 -6.64 -3.54
C GLU A 51 -10.64 -6.87 -2.07
N PHE A 52 -9.71 -6.53 -1.17
CA PHE A 52 -9.84 -6.74 0.26
C PHE A 52 -9.42 -5.48 1.02
N LYS A 53 -10.12 -5.22 2.13
CA LYS A 53 -9.89 -4.10 3.03
C LYS A 53 -10.06 -4.58 4.47
N GLU A 54 -9.10 -4.27 5.32
CA GLU A 54 -9.03 -4.69 6.71
C GLU A 54 -8.55 -3.52 7.59
N LYS A 55 -9.03 -3.47 8.83
CA LYS A 55 -8.54 -2.56 9.85
C LYS A 55 -7.32 -3.20 10.53
N ILE A 56 -6.21 -2.49 10.58
CA ILE A 56 -5.04 -2.89 11.37
C ILE A 56 -5.31 -2.43 12.80
N GLU A 57 -5.56 -3.38 13.69
CA GLU A 57 -5.58 -3.08 15.13
C GLU A 57 -4.14 -2.74 15.56
N GLU A 58 -3.93 -1.55 16.14
CA GLU A 58 -2.74 -1.34 16.93
C GLU A 58 -2.84 -2.31 18.10
N ASP A 59 -1.89 -3.26 18.20
CA ASP A 59 -1.65 -3.95 19.45
C ASP A 59 -1.51 -2.84 20.49
N GLN A 60 -2.51 -2.71 21.36
CA GLN A 60 -2.29 -2.04 22.62
C GLN A 60 -1.17 -2.86 23.22
N ASP A 61 0.02 -2.27 23.29
CA ASP A 61 1.12 -2.73 24.12
C ASP A 61 0.63 -2.54 25.57
N ASP A 62 -0.39 -3.32 25.92
CA ASP A 62 -0.80 -3.60 27.27
C ASP A 62 0.39 -4.36 27.82
N GLU A 63 1.26 -3.62 28.52
CA GLU A 63 1.86 -4.14 29.74
C GLU A 63 0.73 -4.62 30.67
N VAL A 64 0.06 -5.72 30.31
CA VAL A 64 -0.67 -6.55 31.25
C VAL A 64 0.40 -7.23 32.08
N GLU A 65 0.78 -6.51 33.14
CA GLU A 65 1.26 -7.10 34.37
C GLU A 65 0.49 -8.40 34.60
N ARG A 66 1.23 -9.50 34.56
CA ARG A 66 0.75 -10.89 34.63
C ARG A 66 0.04 -11.13 35.96
N GLY A 67 -1.20 -10.65 36.07
CA GLY A 67 -2.09 -10.77 37.20
C GLY A 67 -3.03 -11.96 37.01
N ASP A 68 -2.70 -13.04 37.71
CA ASP A 68 -3.56 -14.10 38.25
C ASP A 68 -4.85 -14.53 37.51
N PHE A 69 -4.89 -15.82 37.16
CA PHE A 69 -6.04 -16.53 36.62
C PHE A 69 -7.26 -16.41 37.55
N GLY A 70 -8.31 -15.69 37.11
CA GLY A 70 -9.49 -15.48 37.95
C GLY A 70 -10.81 -15.26 37.19
N LYS A 71 -11.46 -16.37 36.84
CA LYS A 71 -12.92 -16.56 36.86
C LYS A 71 -13.78 -15.90 35.76
N TYR A 72 -14.31 -16.77 34.91
CA TYR A 72 -15.41 -16.64 33.96
C TYR A 72 -16.53 -15.70 34.40
N SER A 73 -16.88 -14.75 33.52
CA SER A 73 -18.17 -14.05 33.49
C SER A 73 -18.58 -13.95 32.03
N GLU A 74 -19.68 -14.61 31.67
CA GLU A 74 -20.37 -14.41 30.39
C GLU A 74 -20.91 -12.97 30.37
N ASP A 75 -20.50 -12.16 29.40
CA ASP A 75 -21.14 -10.86 29.14
C ASP A 75 -21.61 -10.83 27.68
N ASP A 76 -22.94 -10.93 27.57
CA ASP A 76 -23.74 -10.89 26.36
C ASP A 76 -23.99 -9.41 26.04
N SER A 77 -23.13 -8.83 25.21
CA SER A 77 -23.37 -7.50 24.62
C SER A 77 -23.08 -7.55 23.13
N SER A 78 -24.05 -8.10 22.41
CA SER A 78 -24.23 -7.85 20.97
C SER A 78 -24.70 -6.40 20.79
N SER A 79 -23.76 -5.46 20.81
CA SER A 79 -24.01 -4.09 20.38
C SER A 79 -23.55 -3.97 18.93
N ASP A 80 -24.50 -3.79 17.99
CA ASP A 80 -24.21 -3.41 16.61
C ASP A 80 -23.20 -2.25 16.59
N PRO A 81 -22.13 -2.28 15.76
CA PRO A 81 -21.21 -1.16 15.67
C PRO A 81 -21.95 0.06 15.11
N GLU A 82 -21.92 1.17 15.85
CA GLU A 82 -22.38 2.46 15.36
C GLU A 82 -21.66 2.78 14.04
N GLU A 83 -22.45 3.13 13.02
CA GLU A 83 -21.96 3.50 11.70
C GLU A 83 -21.24 4.85 11.79
N TYR A 84 -19.94 4.85 12.10
CA TYR A 84 -19.12 6.07 12.14
C TYR A 84 -18.76 6.53 10.73
N GLU A 85 -18.95 7.82 10.45
CA GLU A 85 -18.53 8.45 9.19
C GLU A 85 -17.00 8.43 9.08
N ILE A 86 -16.49 7.65 8.13
CA ILE A 86 -15.06 7.57 7.80
C ILE A 86 -14.66 8.87 7.08
N PHE A 87 -13.99 9.78 7.77
CA PHE A 87 -13.41 10.97 7.14
C PHE A 87 -12.03 10.62 6.57
N GLU A 88 -12.00 10.21 5.29
CA GLU A 88 -10.81 10.33 4.46
C GLU A 88 -10.51 11.82 4.33
N SER A 89 -9.45 12.30 4.98
CA SER A 89 -9.06 13.70 4.83
C SER A 89 -8.54 13.92 3.42
N GLU A 90 -9.36 14.53 2.56
CA GLU A 90 -9.02 14.92 1.17
C GLU A 90 -7.70 15.73 1.11
N ASP A 91 -7.31 16.36 2.22
CA ASP A 91 -6.12 17.21 2.37
C ASP A 91 -4.83 16.48 2.78
N ASN A 92 -4.80 15.15 2.99
CA ASN A 92 -3.56 14.46 3.37
C ASN A 92 -3.26 13.11 2.68
N PRO A 93 -3.19 13.05 1.32
CA PRO A 93 -2.72 11.87 0.58
C PRO A 93 -1.24 11.51 0.88
N GLY A 94 -0.53 12.33 1.65
CA GLY A 94 0.89 12.15 1.99
C GLY A 94 1.15 11.05 3.03
N ASN A 95 0.18 10.67 3.85
CA ASN A 95 0.39 9.67 4.90
C ASN A 95 0.16 8.23 4.42
N ASP A 96 -0.50 8.07 3.28
CA ASP A 96 -0.72 6.76 2.68
C ASP A 96 0.62 6.12 2.32
N LYS A 97 0.71 4.81 2.49
CA LYS A 97 1.86 4.01 2.11
C LYS A 97 1.41 2.96 1.13
N PHE A 98 1.95 3.05 -0.08
CA PHE A 98 1.69 2.10 -1.15
C PHE A 98 2.86 1.12 -1.26
N TYR A 99 2.56 -0.17 -1.37
CA TYR A 99 3.55 -1.22 -1.56
C TYR A 99 3.16 -2.02 -2.79
N VAL A 100 4.16 -2.40 -3.59
CA VAL A 100 3.98 -3.34 -4.70
C VAL A 100 4.80 -4.56 -4.36
N ASN A 101 4.17 -5.72 -4.28
CA ASN A 101 4.80 -6.96 -3.82
C ASN A 101 4.60 -8.05 -4.87
N CYS A 102 5.55 -8.98 -4.96
CA CYS A 102 5.31 -10.21 -5.71
C CYS A 102 4.25 -11.07 -4.99
N ALA A 103 3.15 -11.37 -5.67
CA ALA A 103 2.04 -12.14 -5.07
C ALA A 103 2.46 -13.53 -4.56
N SER A 104 3.54 -14.10 -5.09
CA SER A 104 3.99 -15.46 -4.73
C SER A 104 4.97 -15.53 -3.55
N CYS A 105 5.74 -14.47 -3.29
CA CYS A 105 6.77 -14.50 -2.23
C CYS A 105 6.84 -13.21 -1.39
N ASP A 106 5.86 -12.33 -1.59
CA ASP A 106 5.67 -11.06 -0.88
C ASP A 106 6.86 -10.08 -0.92
N ARG A 107 7.81 -10.30 -1.82
CA ARG A 107 8.96 -9.41 -1.97
C ARG A 107 8.51 -8.07 -2.54
N GLU A 108 8.83 -6.99 -1.83
CA GLU A 108 8.59 -5.62 -2.29
C GLU A 108 9.39 -5.30 -3.55
N ILE A 109 8.73 -4.63 -4.48
CA ILE A 109 9.23 -4.17 -5.77
C ILE A 109 9.17 -2.65 -5.75
N GLU A 110 10.29 -1.98 -6.03
CA GLU A 110 10.26 -0.53 -6.22
C GLU A 110 9.34 -0.18 -7.40
N PHE A 111 8.70 0.99 -7.36
CA PHE A 111 7.81 1.45 -8.42
C PHE A 111 7.81 2.96 -8.53
N GLY A 112 7.23 3.48 -9.61
CA GLY A 112 6.93 4.88 -9.79
C GLY A 112 5.49 5.13 -10.23
N TRP A 113 5.11 6.40 -10.21
CA TRP A 113 3.81 6.91 -10.56
C TRP A 113 3.82 7.52 -11.97
N ALA A 114 2.71 7.36 -12.68
CA ALA A 114 2.52 7.99 -13.99
C ALA A 114 2.54 9.52 -13.88
N GLU A 115 2.01 10.06 -12.78
CA GLU A 115 1.84 11.49 -12.52
C GLU A 115 2.48 11.88 -11.19
N PRO A 116 2.81 13.17 -10.99
CA PRO A 116 3.29 13.65 -9.69
C PRO A 116 2.24 13.45 -8.58
N ASN A 117 2.66 13.55 -7.32
CA ASN A 117 1.79 13.43 -6.14
C ASN A 117 1.01 12.12 -6.03
N ARG A 118 1.62 11.00 -6.44
CA ARG A 118 0.99 9.66 -6.41
C ARG A 118 -0.27 9.54 -7.29
N GLY A 119 -0.34 10.34 -8.35
CA GLY A 119 -1.43 10.30 -9.32
C GLY A 119 -1.24 9.22 -10.38
N GLY A 120 -2.37 8.77 -10.93
CA GLY A 120 -2.41 7.85 -12.07
C GLY A 120 -2.05 6.41 -11.71
N VAL A 121 -1.43 5.72 -12.67
CA VAL A 121 -1.13 4.28 -12.59
C VAL A 121 0.25 4.00 -11.96
N ILE A 122 0.43 2.79 -11.44
CA ILE A 122 1.63 2.34 -10.73
C ILE A 122 2.52 1.51 -11.66
N PHE A 123 3.77 1.94 -11.86
CA PHE A 123 4.74 1.26 -12.73
C PHE A 123 5.88 0.60 -11.93
N PRO A 124 5.88 -0.72 -11.74
CA PRO A 124 6.93 -1.45 -11.03
C PRO A 124 8.23 -1.48 -11.83
N VAL A 125 9.38 -1.30 -11.17
CA VAL A 125 10.71 -1.20 -11.83
C VAL A 125 11.17 -2.50 -12.49
N GLU A 126 10.53 -3.62 -12.16
CA GLU A 126 10.82 -4.94 -12.72
C GLU A 126 9.89 -5.34 -13.87
N CYS A 127 8.90 -4.50 -14.21
CA CYS A 127 8.06 -4.71 -15.39
C CYS A 127 8.80 -4.30 -16.66
N SER A 128 8.58 -5.04 -17.75
CA SER A 128 9.29 -4.86 -19.02
C SER A 128 9.10 -3.49 -19.67
N ASP A 129 8.01 -2.80 -19.36
CA ASP A 129 7.64 -1.48 -19.88
C ASP A 129 8.10 -0.33 -18.98
N PHE A 130 8.76 -0.62 -17.86
CA PHE A 130 9.32 0.41 -17.01
C PHE A 130 10.45 1.16 -17.72
N THR A 131 10.25 2.46 -17.94
CA THR A 131 11.26 3.35 -18.50
C THR A 131 11.75 4.33 -17.42
N PRO A 132 13.01 4.19 -16.94
CA PRO A 132 13.60 5.14 -16.00
C PRO A 132 13.50 6.58 -16.51
N GLY A 133 13.19 7.53 -15.62
CA GLY A 133 13.07 8.95 -15.96
C GLY A 133 11.79 9.34 -16.72
N LYS A 134 10.84 8.43 -16.94
CA LYS A 134 9.48 8.79 -17.40
C LYS A 134 8.46 8.88 -16.26
N PHE A 135 8.78 8.29 -15.12
CA PHE A 135 7.87 8.16 -13.99
C PHE A 135 8.37 8.95 -12.79
N TRP A 136 7.44 9.26 -11.89
CA TRP A 136 7.74 9.94 -10.63
C TRP A 136 8.03 8.89 -9.57
N PRO A 137 9.17 8.94 -8.86
CA PRO A 137 9.44 7.98 -7.80
C PRO A 137 8.39 8.10 -6.70
N GLU A 138 7.94 6.96 -6.18
CA GLU A 138 7.34 6.94 -4.84
C GLU A 138 8.35 7.58 -3.86
N PRO A 139 7.97 8.56 -3.03
CA PRO A 139 8.90 9.30 -2.17
C PRO A 139 9.92 8.45 -1.41
N ARG A 140 9.52 7.25 -0.95
CA ARG A 140 10.38 6.30 -0.24
C ARG A 140 11.56 5.80 -1.08
N TYR A 141 11.48 5.86 -2.41
CA TYR A 141 12.53 5.42 -3.32
C TYR A 141 13.34 6.58 -3.93
N LEU A 142 13.08 7.84 -3.56
CA LEU A 142 13.78 9.02 -4.10
C LEU A 142 15.31 8.87 -4.05
N ASP A 143 15.86 8.53 -2.89
CA ASP A 143 17.31 8.33 -2.71
C ASP A 143 17.86 7.17 -3.56
N SER A 144 17.08 6.09 -3.69
CA SER A 144 17.44 4.92 -4.51
C SER A 144 17.51 5.33 -5.98
N TRP A 145 16.49 6.04 -6.47
CA TRP A 145 16.41 6.50 -7.85
C TRP A 145 17.46 7.56 -8.17
N GLN A 146 17.79 8.43 -7.22
CA GLN A 146 18.89 9.38 -7.36
C GLN A 146 20.23 8.66 -7.55
N LYS A 147 20.54 7.66 -6.71
CA LYS A 147 21.77 6.85 -6.81
C LYS A 147 21.84 6.07 -8.12
N LYS A 148 20.69 5.61 -8.64
CA LYS A 148 20.59 4.92 -9.94
C LYS A 148 20.63 5.88 -11.14
N GLY A 149 20.57 7.20 -10.90
CA GLY A 149 20.50 8.20 -11.97
C GLY A 149 19.19 8.14 -12.76
N TRP A 150 18.11 7.68 -12.14
CA TRP A 150 16.79 7.49 -12.76
C TRP A 150 15.86 8.70 -12.63
N LEU A 151 16.22 9.68 -11.79
CA LEU A 151 15.46 10.92 -11.69
C LEU A 151 15.47 11.67 -13.03
N GLN A 152 14.35 12.31 -13.36
CA GLN A 152 14.24 13.13 -14.56
C GLN A 152 15.37 14.16 -14.58
N LYS A 153 16.22 14.13 -15.60
CA LYS A 153 17.13 15.25 -15.89
C LYS A 153 16.28 16.38 -16.46
N GLY A 154 15.57 17.15 -15.63
CA GLY A 154 14.68 18.16 -16.17
C GLY A 154 14.00 19.12 -15.20
N GLU A 155 13.73 18.76 -13.96
CA GLU A 155 12.98 19.65 -13.06
C GLU A 155 13.70 19.75 -11.71
N GLU A 156 14.49 20.83 -11.56
CA GLU A 156 14.74 21.41 -10.25
C GLU A 156 13.38 21.79 -9.65
N PRO A 157 13.07 21.40 -8.40
CA PRO A 157 11.89 21.92 -7.72
C PRO A 157 12.07 23.44 -7.57
N LEU A 158 11.09 24.20 -8.08
CA LEU A 158 10.95 25.63 -7.80
C LEU A 158 10.61 25.89 -6.33
#